data_AF-A0A0P7ZQS7-F1
#
_entry.id   AF-A0A0P7ZQS7-F1
#
_cell.length_a   1.000
_cell.length_b   1.000
_cell.length_c   1.000
_cell.angle_alpha   90.00
_cell.angle_beta   90.00
_cell.angle_gamma   90.00
#
_symmetry.space_group_name_H-M   'P 1'
#
loop_
_entity.id
_entity.type
_entity.pdbx_description
1 polymer ?
#
loop_
_entity_poly.entity_id
_entity_poly.type
_entity_poly.pdbx_seq_one_letter_code
_entity_poly.pdbx_strand_id
1 'polypeptide(L)'
;MIELDTIDRLILRELVRDATQSASAMGRALGLSQPAAWRRLQRLRETGVIKGQRLELDHEKLGFGVTVFLGVKLATRGRISL
;
A
#
# COMPACT_ATOMS: atom_id res chain seq x y z
N MET A 1 -1.56 -1.08 18.90
CA MET A 1 -1.89 -1.76 17.63
C MET A 1 -3.37 -1.51 17.37
N ILE A 2 -3.76 -1.01 16.19
CA ILE A 2 -5.18 -0.78 15.87
C ILE A 2 -5.85 -2.15 15.67
N GLU A 3 -7.00 -2.37 16.30
CA GLU A 3 -7.84 -3.53 16.03
C GLU A 3 -8.60 -3.32 14.70
N LEU A 4 -8.47 -4.29 13.80
CA LEU A 4 -9.11 -4.30 12.48
C LEU A 4 -10.22 -5.33 12.45
N ASP A 5 -11.44 -4.87 12.21
CA ASP A 5 -12.60 -5.74 12.06
C ASP A 5 -12.66 -6.36 10.64
N THR A 6 -13.66 -7.22 10.41
CA THR A 6 -13.86 -7.90 9.13
C THR A 6 -14.09 -6.91 7.99
N ILE A 7 -14.82 -5.82 8.23
CA ILE A 7 -15.13 -4.80 7.22
C ILE A 7 -13.87 -4.03 6.84
N ASP A 8 -13.05 -3.64 7.81
CA ASP A 8 -11.79 -2.95 7.54
C ASP A 8 -10.87 -3.80 6.66
N ARG A 9 -10.82 -5.11 6.88
CA ARG A 9 -10.05 -6.05 6.05
C ARG A 9 -10.62 -6.16 4.62
N LEU A 10 -11.93 -6.13 4.46
CA LEU A 10 -12.57 -6.11 3.14
C LEU A 10 -12.30 -4.81 2.39
N ILE A 11 -12.38 -3.66 3.08
CA ILE A 11 -11.98 -2.36 2.53
C ILE A 11 -10.55 -2.40 1.99
N LEU A 12 -9.61 -2.91 2.78
CA LEU A 12 -8.21 -3.03 2.36
C LEU A 12 -8.04 -3.96 1.16
N ARG A 13 -8.78 -5.09 1.10
CA ARG A 13 -8.76 -6.00 -0.06
C ARG A 13 -9.27 -5.32 -1.33
N GLU A 14 -10.35 -4.56 -1.23
CA GLU A 14 -10.90 -3.80 -2.37
C GLU A 14 -9.92 -2.73 -2.86
N LEU A 15 -9.26 -2.01 -1.95
CA LEU A 15 -8.26 -0.99 -2.32
C LEU A 15 -6.99 -1.56 -2.92
N VAL A 16 -6.56 -2.76 -2.50
CA VAL A 16 -5.42 -3.45 -3.10
C VAL A 16 -5.74 -3.84 -4.55
N ARG A 17 -7.00 -4.20 -4.84
CA ARG A 17 -7.46 -4.50 -6.20
C ARG A 17 -7.60 -3.22 -7.03
N ASP A 18 -8.22 -2.20 -6.46
CA ASP A 18 -8.42 -0.90 -7.11
C ASP A 18 -8.41 0.22 -6.07
N ALA A 19 -7.28 0.94 -6.03
CA ALA A 19 -7.05 2.03 -5.10
C ALA A 19 -7.81 3.32 -5.48
N THR A 20 -8.44 3.37 -6.66
CA THR A 20 -9.17 4.54 -7.18
C THR A 20 -10.65 4.55 -6.77
N GLN A 21 -11.13 3.46 -6.16
CA GLN A 21 -12.52 3.35 -5.72
C GLN A 21 -12.92 4.46 -4.74
N SER A 22 -14.07 5.09 -5.00
CA SER A 22 -14.67 6.06 -4.09
C SER A 22 -15.29 5.37 -2.87
N ALA A 23 -15.40 6.09 -1.75
CA ALA A 23 -16.11 5.60 -0.56
C ALA A 23 -17.58 5.24 -0.85
N SER A 24 -18.22 5.88 -1.83
CA SER A 24 -19.58 5.54 -2.26
C SER A 24 -19.63 4.18 -2.97
N ALA A 25 -18.69 3.91 -3.88
CA ALA A 25 -18.57 2.62 -4.56
C ALA A 25 -18.28 1.49 -3.56
N MET A 26 -17.34 1.73 -2.65
CA MET A 26 -16.99 0.79 -1.59
C MET A 26 -18.16 0.54 -0.63
N GLY A 27 -18.94 1.59 -0.33
CA GLY A 27 -20.17 1.45 0.46
C GLY A 27 -21.17 0.50 -0.20
N ARG A 28 -21.42 0.67 -1.50
CA ARG A 28 -22.29 -0.26 -2.26
C ARG A 28 -21.75 -1.69 -2.26
N ALA A 29 -20.45 -1.86 -2.49
CA ALA A 29 -19.82 -3.18 -2.57
C ALA A 29 -19.86 -3.94 -1.23
N LEU A 30 -19.80 -3.23 -0.11
CA LEU A 30 -19.68 -3.83 1.23
C LEU A 30 -20.95 -3.69 2.09
N GLY A 31 -22.05 -3.20 1.53
CA GLY A 31 -23.31 -3.01 2.27
C GLY A 31 -23.25 -1.91 3.33
N LEU A 32 -22.42 -0.88 3.12
CA LEU A 32 -22.27 0.28 4.00
C LEU A 32 -22.87 1.54 3.37
N SER A 33 -23.34 2.46 4.22
CA SER A 33 -23.59 3.83 3.76
C SER A 33 -22.27 4.51 3.37
N GLN A 34 -22.32 5.46 2.43
CA GLN A 34 -21.14 6.23 2.01
C GLN A 34 -20.43 6.90 3.21
N PRO A 35 -21.11 7.58 4.16
CA PRO A 35 -20.44 8.16 5.33
C PRO A 35 -19.76 7.11 6.23
N ALA A 36 -20.33 5.90 6.35
CA ALA A 36 -19.73 4.83 7.13
C ALA A 36 -18.44 4.30 6.49
N ALA A 37 -18.46 4.05 5.17
CA ALA A 37 -17.27 3.66 4.41
C ALA A 37 -16.17 4.74 4.48
N TRP A 38 -16.55 6.01 4.35
CA TRP A 38 -15.61 7.14 4.44
C TRP A 38 -14.91 7.20 5.79
N ARG A 39 -15.65 7.12 6.91
CA ARG A 39 -15.06 7.15 8.26
C ARG A 39 -14.05 6.04 8.49
N ARG A 40 -14.35 4.83 8.01
CA ARG A 40 -13.42 3.69 8.09
C ARG A 40 -12.16 3.94 7.26
N LEU A 41 -12.33 4.44 6.03
CA LEU A 41 -11.20 4.77 5.16
C LEU A 41 -10.28 5.83 5.78
N GLN A 42 -10.85 6.88 6.38
CA GLN A 42 -10.09 7.92 7.06
C GLN A 42 -9.36 7.37 8.29
N ARG A 43 -10.04 6.60 9.15
CA ARG A 43 -9.40 5.93 10.29
C ARG A 43 -8.22 5.06 9.84
N LEU A 44 -8.35 4.29 8.76
CA LEU A 44 -7.27 3.45 8.24
C LEU A 44 -6.07 4.27 7.73
N ARG A 45 -6.29 5.48 7.21
CA ARG A 45 -5.22 6.41 6.80
C ARG A 45 -4.57 7.09 8.00
N GLU A 46 -5.37 7.67 8.89
CA GLU A 46 -4.91 8.40 10.08
C GLU A 46 -4.10 7.51 11.03
N THR A 47 -4.48 6.24 11.16
CA THR A 47 -3.77 5.26 11.98
C THR A 47 -2.55 4.64 11.29
N GLY A 48 -2.26 5.02 10.05
CA GLY A 48 -1.10 4.55 9.29
C GLY A 48 -1.19 3.11 8.77
N VAL A 49 -2.37 2.48 8.84
CA VAL A 49 -2.61 1.17 8.20
C VAL A 49 -2.50 1.32 6.69
N ILE A 50 -3.11 2.38 6.14
CA ILE A 50 -2.89 2.82 4.76
C ILE A 50 -1.78 3.87 4.78
N LYS A 51 -0.56 3.45 4.43
CA LYS A 51 0.61 4.36 4.38
C LYS A 51 0.63 5.28 3.17
N GLY A 52 -0.04 4.90 2.09
CA GLY A 52 -0.05 5.64 0.83
C GLY A 52 -0.54 4.77 -0.32
N GLN A 53 -0.69 5.41 -1.47
CA GLN A 53 -1.00 4.77 -2.74
C GLN A 53 0.18 5.01 -3.70
N ARG A 54 0.45 4.05 -4.57
CA ARG A 54 1.55 4.11 -5.53
C ARG A 54 1.01 3.86 -6.94
N LEU A 55 1.60 4.54 -7.91
CA LEU A 55 1.37 4.24 -9.32
C LEU A 55 2.24 3.04 -9.71
N GLU A 56 1.64 2.09 -10.41
CA GLU A 56 2.37 1.05 -11.11
C GLU A 56 2.71 1.59 -12.49
N LEU A 57 4.01 1.74 -12.74
CA LEU A 57 4.53 2.36 -13.95
C LEU A 57 5.23 1.31 -14.81
N ASP A 58 5.07 1.46 -16.11
CA ASP A 58 5.80 0.68 -17.10
C ASP A 58 7.23 1.22 -17.20
N HIS A 59 8.18 0.52 -16.57
CA HIS A 59 9.58 0.91 -16.53
C HIS A 59 10.22 0.95 -17.93
N GLU A 60 9.82 0.05 -18.84
CA GLU A 60 10.38 -0.02 -20.19
C GLU A 60 9.98 1.21 -21.01
N LYS A 61 8.68 1.58 -20.97
CA LYS A 61 8.19 2.80 -21.64
C LYS A 61 8.79 4.08 -21.07
N LEU A 62 9.26 4.06 -19.83
CA LEU A 62 9.95 5.18 -19.18
C LEU A 62 11.47 5.21 -19.48
N GLY A 63 12.00 4.25 -20.24
CA GLY A 63 13.42 4.17 -20.59
C GLY A 63 14.30 3.49 -19.53
N PHE A 64 13.71 2.87 -18.50
CA PHE A 64 14.42 2.10 -17.49
C PHE A 64 14.61 0.64 -17.96
N GLY A 65 15.43 0.46 -19.00
CA GLY A 65 15.63 -0.85 -19.65
C GLY A 65 16.46 -1.87 -18.85
N VAL A 66 17.02 -1.50 -17.70
CA VAL A 66 17.84 -2.39 -16.87
C VAL A 66 17.41 -2.30 -15.41
N THR A 67 17.11 -3.45 -14.81
CA THR A 67 16.90 -3.59 -13.37
C THR A 67 18.03 -4.44 -12.79
N VAL A 68 18.75 -3.93 -11.79
CA VAL A 68 19.88 -4.62 -11.15
C VAL A 68 19.56 -4.91 -9.69
N PHE A 69 19.83 -6.14 -9.26
CA PHE A 69 19.87 -6.49 -7.84
C PHE A 69 21.33 -6.45 -7.35
N LEU A 70 21.67 -5.50 -6.48
CA LEU A 70 23.01 -5.36 -5.93
C LEU A 70 23.11 -6.02 -4.55
N GLY A 71 23.93 -7.06 -4.43
CA GLY A 71 24.32 -7.61 -3.13
C GLY A 71 25.42 -6.77 -2.49
N VAL A 72 25.18 -6.23 -1.31
CA VAL A 72 26.19 -5.50 -0.53
C VAL A 72 26.67 -6.38 0.62
N LYS A 73 27.97 -6.69 0.65
CA LYS A 73 28.63 -7.35 1.79
C LYS A 73 29.46 -6.31 2.53
N LEU A 74 29.12 -6.06 3.79
CA LEU A 74 29.87 -5.15 4.64
C LEU A 74 31.15 -5.84 5.12
N ALA A 75 32.30 -5.17 4.97
CA ALA A 75 33.53 -5.60 5.64
C ALA A 75 33.47 -5.17 7.11
N THR A 76 33.82 -6.09 8.02
CA THR A 76 33.97 -5.76 9.44
C THR A 76 35.08 -4.71 9.58
N ARG A 77 34.82 -3.61 10.31
CA ARG A 77 35.85 -2.60 10.60
C ARG A 77 37.08 -3.29 11.19
N GLY A 78 38.25 -3.11 10.54
CA GLY A 78 39.56 -3.51 11.08
C GLY A 78 40.33 -4.58 10.32
N ARG A 79 39.83 -5.15 9.21
CA ARG A 79 40.67 -5.91 8.27
C ARG A 79 40.36 -5.53 6.82
N ILE A 80 41.13 -4.58 6.31
CA ILE A 80 41.41 -4.50 4.89
C ILE A 80 42.54 -5.52 4.67
N SER A 81 42.20 -6.72 4.21
CA SER A 81 43.19 -7.59 3.58
C SER A 81 43.26 -7.18 2.12
N LEU A 82 44.29 -6.38 1.80
CA LEU A 82 44.88 -6.36 0.48
C LEU A 82 45.72 -7.63 0.30
#